data_AF-A0A196S8C2-F1
#
_entry.id   AF-A0A196S8C2-F1
#
_cell.length_a   1.000
_cell.length_b   1.000
_cell.length_c   1.000
_cell.angle_alpha   90.00
_cell.angle_beta   90.00
_cell.angle_gamma   90.00
#
_symmetry.space_group_name_H-M   'P 1'
#
loop_
_entity.id
_entity.type
_entity.pdbx_description
1 polymer ?
#
loop_
_entity_poly.entity_id
_entity_poly.type
_entity_poly.pdbx_seq_one_letter_code
_entity_poly.pdbx_strand_id
1 'polypeptide(L)'
;MYPTLINETNNEGRTLLHTCAMFDNPEVARLLLPYHPDLAICDVFGLRAIHYAANNPSSMVYTLLCHELQWEENTWEERREQLKQEIRERIPEYDMAGNVYMLAKEGEVVTNDDISAFFLQTSIQEALKSGDSTLIVPVLQFPCLYKGQLISLHFCASCNHFVPPRGFHCRYCDVCVREFDHHCPWVGNCVGYRNHRFFVWFLLTGVFLALFGIVFVSVYFASYTINLLESGVSFTLLSFLRETWGCILYGCFCIGLIAPCTNLALYHLRIASHNQTTHEEIALPPHLTVKTETDYKKYYPFSQGWRENLKYVLFSPIMPSLTALQYV
;
A
#
# COMPACT_ATOMS: atom_id res chain seq x y z
N MET A 1 -18.67 31.73 0.28
CA MET A 1 -19.17 30.39 -0.07
C MET A 1 -20.69 30.50 -0.06
N TYR A 2 -21.39 30.16 -1.14
CA TYR A 2 -22.86 30.23 -1.12
C TYR A 2 -23.37 29.19 -0.10
N PRO A 3 -24.13 29.58 0.93
CA PRO A 3 -24.64 28.65 1.96
C PRO A 3 -25.45 27.47 1.38
N THR A 4 -25.92 27.60 0.14
CA THR A 4 -26.68 26.57 -0.59
C THR A 4 -25.84 25.32 -0.90
N LEU A 5 -24.53 25.47 -1.11
CA LEU A 5 -23.64 24.37 -1.52
C LEU A 5 -23.17 23.49 -0.37
N ILE A 6 -23.40 23.88 0.89
CA ILE A 6 -22.76 23.19 2.03
C ILE A 6 -23.32 21.78 2.27
N ASN A 7 -24.60 21.61 1.98
CA ASN A 7 -25.32 20.34 2.08
C ASN A 7 -25.52 19.67 0.72
N GLU A 8 -24.97 20.24 -0.37
CA GLU A 8 -25.00 19.56 -1.66
C GLU A 8 -24.17 18.29 -1.59
N THR A 9 -24.72 17.23 -2.17
CA THR A 9 -24.12 15.90 -2.20
C THR A 9 -23.62 15.58 -3.59
N ASN A 10 -22.51 14.83 -3.65
CA ASN A 10 -22.09 14.18 -4.89
C ASN A 10 -22.99 12.97 -5.20
N ASN A 11 -22.68 12.23 -6.27
CA ASN A 11 -23.40 11.00 -6.66
C ASN A 11 -23.38 9.89 -5.58
N GLU A 12 -22.50 10.00 -4.57
CA GLU A 12 -22.43 9.07 -3.44
C GLU A 12 -23.26 9.52 -2.24
N GLY A 13 -24.00 10.64 -2.33
CA GLY A 13 -24.67 11.22 -1.17
C GLY A 13 -23.70 11.90 -0.18
N ARG A 14 -22.42 12.07 -0.54
CA ARG A 14 -21.40 12.69 0.32
C ARG A 14 -21.38 14.20 0.16
N THR A 15 -21.46 14.91 1.28
CA THR A 15 -21.24 16.37 1.35
C THR A 15 -19.76 16.73 1.44
N LEU A 16 -19.44 18.03 1.36
CA LEU A 16 -18.09 18.54 1.66
C LEU A 16 -17.58 18.11 3.04
N LEU A 17 -18.50 17.97 4.02
CA LEU A 17 -18.14 17.54 5.36
C LEU A 17 -17.71 16.06 5.42
N HIS A 18 -18.32 15.20 4.61
CA HIS A 18 -17.89 13.79 4.48
C HIS A 18 -16.45 13.72 3.96
N THR A 19 -16.17 14.48 2.90
CA THR A 19 -14.83 14.56 2.30
C THR A 19 -13.81 15.07 3.31
N CYS A 20 -14.16 16.14 4.04
CA CYS A 20 -13.34 16.69 5.10
C CYS A 20 -13.01 15.70 6.22
N ALA A 21 -14.01 14.92 6.67
CA ALA A 21 -13.84 13.91 7.70
C ALA A 21 -13.00 12.72 7.23
N MET A 22 -13.18 12.29 5.98
CA MET A 22 -12.43 11.18 5.37
C MET A 22 -10.93 11.47 5.28
N PHE A 23 -10.56 12.71 4.93
CA PHE A 23 -9.17 13.13 4.85
C PHE A 23 -8.61 13.74 6.15
N ASP A 24 -9.40 13.74 7.23
CA ASP A 24 -9.06 14.34 8.53
C ASP A 24 -8.44 15.74 8.39
N ASN A 25 -9.12 16.63 7.67
CA ASN A 25 -8.65 18.00 7.43
C ASN A 25 -9.34 19.01 8.37
N PRO A 26 -8.77 19.31 9.55
CA PRO A 26 -9.42 20.18 10.53
C PRO A 26 -9.60 21.62 10.05
N GLU A 27 -8.73 22.12 9.15
CA GLU A 27 -8.85 23.48 8.62
C GLU A 27 -10.11 23.65 7.77
N VAL A 28 -10.39 22.67 6.91
CA VAL A 28 -11.62 22.64 6.13
C VAL A 28 -12.84 22.49 7.05
N ALA A 29 -12.76 21.64 8.08
CA ALA A 29 -13.84 21.49 9.05
C ALA A 29 -14.16 22.83 9.75
N ARG A 30 -13.13 23.54 10.23
CA ARG A 30 -13.27 24.87 10.86
C ARG A 30 -13.88 25.92 9.93
N LEU A 31 -13.71 25.79 8.61
CA LEU A 31 -14.34 26.66 7.64
C LEU A 31 -15.81 26.31 7.36
N LEU A 32 -16.18 25.02 7.44
CA LEU A 32 -17.52 24.53 7.13
C LEU A 32 -18.49 24.65 8.31
N LEU A 33 -18.07 24.25 9.51
CA LEU A 33 -18.92 24.17 10.69
C LEU A 33 -19.65 25.47 11.07
N PRO A 34 -19.05 26.68 10.93
CA PRO A 34 -19.74 27.94 11.23
C PRO A 34 -20.99 28.22 10.38
N TYR A 35 -21.17 27.51 9.26
CA TYR A 35 -22.35 27.64 8.40
C TYR A 35 -23.45 26.62 8.73
N HIS A 36 -23.31 25.88 9.84
CA HIS A 36 -24.26 24.89 10.32
C HIS A 36 -24.67 23.84 9.26
N PRO A 37 -23.70 23.06 8.72
CA PRO A 37 -24.01 21.94 7.84
C PRO A 37 -24.93 20.92 8.53
N ASP A 38 -25.80 20.27 7.77
CA ASP A 38 -26.62 19.19 8.30
C ASP A 38 -25.76 17.94 8.55
N LEU A 39 -25.56 17.63 9.84
CA LEU A 39 -24.75 16.52 10.30
C LEU A 39 -25.47 15.15 10.20
N ALA A 40 -26.77 15.15 9.88
CA ALA A 40 -27.58 13.95 9.75
C ALA A 40 -27.53 13.36 8.33
N ILE A 41 -27.00 14.08 7.34
CA ILE A 41 -26.86 13.58 5.97
C ILE A 41 -25.99 12.32 5.96
N CYS A 42 -26.49 11.29 5.30
CA CYS A 42 -25.80 10.02 5.08
C CYS A 42 -25.45 9.85 3.60
N ASP A 43 -24.33 9.18 3.36
CA ASP A 43 -23.99 8.70 2.02
C ASP A 43 -24.80 7.46 1.62
N VAL A 44 -24.55 6.94 0.42
CA VAL A 44 -25.20 5.73 -0.12
C VAL A 44 -24.96 4.47 0.73
N PHE A 45 -23.98 4.48 1.62
CA PHE A 45 -23.68 3.39 2.57
C PHE A 45 -24.34 3.63 3.93
N GLY A 46 -25.13 4.70 4.07
CA GLY A 46 -25.75 5.11 5.31
C GLY A 46 -24.77 5.76 6.30
N LEU A 47 -23.55 6.11 5.89
CA LEU A 47 -22.56 6.71 6.78
C LEU A 47 -22.65 8.24 6.75
N ARG A 48 -22.84 8.83 7.92
CA ARG A 48 -22.59 10.26 8.21
C ARG A 48 -21.09 10.60 8.22
N ALA A 49 -20.77 11.88 8.03
CA ALA A 49 -19.41 12.42 8.11
C ALA A 49 -18.67 12.03 9.40
N ILE A 50 -19.35 11.99 10.56
CA ILE A 50 -18.71 11.62 11.83
C ILE A 50 -18.21 10.17 11.87
N HIS A 51 -18.81 9.23 11.12
CA HIS A 51 -18.32 7.85 11.05
C HIS A 51 -16.91 7.80 10.45
N TYR A 52 -16.67 8.56 9.38
CA TYR A 52 -15.36 8.66 8.75
C TYR A 52 -14.31 9.23 9.71
N ALA A 53 -14.67 10.28 10.47
CA ALA A 53 -13.78 10.87 11.47
C ALA A 53 -13.52 9.92 12.66
N ALA A 54 -14.54 9.18 13.11
CA ALA A 54 -14.45 8.27 14.25
C ALA A 54 -13.47 7.10 14.03
N ASN A 55 -13.33 6.66 12.77
CA ASN A 55 -12.43 5.59 12.38
C ASN A 55 -10.94 5.91 12.63
N ASN A 56 -10.55 7.19 12.54
CA ASN A 56 -9.20 7.62 12.89
C ASN A 56 -9.14 8.00 14.40
N PRO A 57 -8.38 7.26 15.23
CA PRO A 57 -8.34 7.49 16.67
C PRO A 57 -7.77 8.86 17.06
N SER A 58 -6.94 9.46 16.19
CA SER A 58 -6.35 10.78 16.41
C SER A 58 -7.01 11.88 15.59
N SER A 59 -8.22 11.64 15.06
CA SER A 59 -8.91 12.62 14.21
C SER A 59 -9.28 13.88 14.99
N MET A 60 -8.75 15.01 14.54
CA MET A 60 -9.15 16.33 15.03
C MET A 60 -10.56 16.69 14.54
N VAL A 61 -10.93 16.25 13.33
CA VAL A 61 -12.27 16.46 12.79
C VAL A 61 -13.32 15.77 13.67
N TYR A 62 -13.03 14.60 14.23
CA TYR A 62 -13.93 13.92 15.17
C TYR A 62 -14.22 14.79 16.39
N THR A 63 -13.17 15.33 17.02
CA THR A 63 -13.30 16.24 18.17
C THR A 63 -14.16 17.46 17.83
N LEU A 64 -13.93 18.10 16.67
CA LEU A 64 -14.73 19.23 16.21
C LEU A 64 -16.21 18.86 16.03
N LEU A 65 -16.49 17.72 15.42
CA LEU A 65 -17.86 17.23 15.22
C LEU A 65 -18.57 16.88 16.54
N CYS A 66 -17.85 16.30 17.51
CA CYS A 66 -18.41 16.02 18.83
C CYS A 66 -18.86 17.30 19.56
N HIS A 67 -18.09 18.39 19.45
CA HIS A 67 -18.46 19.69 20.01
C HIS A 67 -19.71 20.26 19.34
N GLU A 68 -19.79 20.21 18.01
CA GLU A 68 -20.97 20.69 17.25
C GLU A 68 -22.23 19.87 17.54
N LEU A 69 -22.08 18.56 17.78
CA LEU A 69 -23.16 17.67 18.20
C LEU A 69 -23.51 17.81 19.69
N GLN A 70 -22.79 18.64 20.44
CA GLN A 70 -22.97 18.85 21.88
C GLN A 70 -22.87 17.56 22.71
N TRP A 71 -21.98 16.64 22.32
CA TRP A 71 -21.74 15.41 23.08
C TRP A 71 -20.85 15.68 24.29
N GLU A 72 -21.18 15.08 25.44
CA GLU A 72 -20.37 15.18 26.65
C GLU A 72 -19.00 14.52 26.45
N GLU A 73 -17.91 15.21 26.83
CA GLU A 73 -16.51 14.78 26.59
C GLU A 73 -16.17 13.40 27.16
N ASN A 74 -16.74 13.06 28.32
CA ASN A 74 -16.61 11.75 28.96
C ASN A 74 -17.21 10.60 28.12
N THR A 75 -18.13 10.88 27.19
CA THR A 75 -18.79 9.88 26.34
C THR A 75 -18.16 9.71 24.97
N TRP A 76 -17.16 10.53 24.60
CA TRP A 76 -16.65 10.57 23.23
C TRP A 76 -16.02 9.25 22.77
N GLU A 77 -15.28 8.56 23.64
CA GLU A 77 -14.67 7.27 23.30
C GLU A 77 -15.71 6.15 23.20
N GLU A 78 -16.70 6.12 24.09
CA GLU A 78 -17.80 5.16 24.01
C GLU A 78 -18.58 5.32 22.69
N ARG A 79 -18.94 6.56 22.35
CA ARG A 79 -19.61 6.89 21.08
C ARG A 79 -18.75 6.57 19.86
N ARG A 80 -17.43 6.75 19.96
CA ARG A 80 -16.49 6.38 18.89
C ARG A 80 -16.58 4.89 18.60
N GLU A 81 -16.58 4.06 19.64
CA GLU A 81 -16.69 2.61 19.49
C GLU A 81 -18.07 2.19 18.96
N GLN A 82 -19.15 2.87 19.37
CA GLN A 82 -20.49 2.67 18.78
C GLN A 82 -20.49 2.98 17.27
N LEU A 83 -19.92 4.12 16.87
CA LEU A 83 -19.82 4.49 15.44
C LEU A 83 -18.96 3.49 14.65
N LYS A 84 -17.86 2.99 15.23
CA LYS A 84 -17.06 1.93 14.60
C LYS A 84 -17.84 0.63 14.44
N GLN A 85 -18.68 0.28 15.42
CA GLN A 85 -19.56 -0.86 15.32
C GLN A 85 -20.60 -0.68 14.20
N GLU A 86 -21.22 0.50 14.09
CA GLU A 86 -22.13 0.83 12.98
C GLU A 86 -21.44 0.71 11.61
N ILE A 87 -20.16 1.13 11.51
CA ILE A 87 -19.37 0.98 10.28
C ILE A 87 -19.16 -0.51 9.96
N ARG A 88 -18.77 -1.33 10.93
CA ARG A 88 -18.56 -2.79 10.73
C ARG A 88 -19.82 -3.52 10.26
N GLU A 89 -20.99 -3.04 10.66
CA GLU A 89 -22.26 -3.63 10.26
C GLU A 89 -22.68 -3.26 8.84
N ARG A 90 -22.23 -2.12 8.30
CA ARG A 90 -22.64 -1.59 6.99
C ARG A 90 -21.58 -1.74 5.90
N ILE A 91 -20.31 -1.67 6.29
CA ILE A 91 -19.17 -1.69 5.37
C ILE A 91 -18.50 -3.06 5.45
N PRO A 92 -18.26 -3.72 4.31
CA PRO A 92 -17.60 -5.01 4.33
C PRO A 92 -16.11 -4.88 4.68
N GLU A 93 -15.60 -5.90 5.37
CA GLU A 93 -14.18 -6.05 5.67
C GLU A 93 -13.51 -6.95 4.64
N TYR A 94 -12.36 -6.51 4.14
CA TYR A 94 -11.57 -7.29 3.20
C TYR A 94 -10.73 -8.33 3.95
N ASP A 95 -11.04 -9.60 3.71
CA ASP A 95 -10.23 -10.71 4.16
C ASP A 95 -9.07 -10.94 3.19
N MET A 96 -7.85 -10.70 3.67
CA MET A 96 -6.63 -10.94 2.90
C MET A 96 -6.42 -12.42 2.56
N ALA A 97 -6.90 -13.34 3.40
CA ALA A 97 -6.73 -14.78 3.23
C ALA A 97 -7.65 -15.32 2.14
N GLY A 98 -8.95 -15.03 2.26
CA GLY A 98 -9.95 -15.40 1.26
C GLY A 98 -9.96 -14.51 0.02
N ASN A 99 -9.35 -13.31 0.05
CA ASN A 99 -9.47 -12.28 -0.99
C ASN A 99 -10.95 -11.96 -1.31
N VAL A 100 -11.76 -11.89 -0.27
CA VAL A 100 -13.19 -11.64 -0.35
C VAL A 100 -13.57 -10.54 0.61
N TYR A 101 -14.68 -9.90 0.33
CA TYR A 101 -15.29 -8.92 1.21
C TYR A 101 -16.36 -9.62 2.04
N MET A 102 -16.35 -9.42 3.34
CA MET A 102 -17.32 -10.04 4.24
C MET A 102 -18.08 -8.99 5.04
N LEU A 103 -19.41 -9.11 5.10
CA LEU A 103 -20.24 -8.29 5.97
C LEU A 103 -20.39 -8.92 7.35
N ALA A 104 -20.17 -8.14 8.40
CA ALA A 104 -20.13 -8.65 9.78
C ALA A 104 -21.49 -9.17 10.28
N LYS A 105 -22.60 -8.59 9.82
CA LYS A 105 -23.94 -8.86 10.37
C LYS A 105 -24.56 -10.17 9.87
N GLU A 106 -24.14 -10.63 8.71
CA GLU A 106 -24.76 -11.79 8.03
C GLU A 106 -23.73 -12.86 7.63
N GLY A 107 -22.43 -12.56 7.74
CA GLY A 107 -21.37 -13.44 7.25
C GLY A 107 -21.42 -13.64 5.73
N GLU A 108 -22.19 -12.80 5.02
CA GLU A 108 -22.31 -12.84 3.58
C GLU A 108 -20.94 -12.53 2.97
N VAL A 109 -20.45 -13.47 2.17
CA VAL A 109 -19.22 -13.33 1.41
C VAL A 109 -19.58 -12.71 0.08
N VAL A 110 -19.15 -11.48 -0.13
CA VAL A 110 -19.30 -10.76 -1.38
C VAL A 110 -17.94 -10.74 -2.07
N THR A 111 -17.86 -11.22 -3.31
CA THR A 111 -16.59 -11.19 -4.04
C THR A 111 -16.31 -9.79 -4.59
N ASN A 112 -15.05 -9.54 -4.93
CA ASN A 112 -14.69 -8.31 -5.63
C ASN A 112 -15.46 -8.16 -6.95
N ASP A 113 -15.71 -9.28 -7.64
CA ASP A 113 -16.41 -9.32 -8.92
C ASP A 113 -17.88 -8.95 -8.74
N ASP A 114 -18.53 -9.41 -7.66
CA ASP A 114 -19.92 -9.06 -7.35
C ASP A 114 -20.07 -7.55 -7.09
N ILE A 115 -19.18 -6.98 -6.26
CA ILE A 115 -19.15 -5.53 -6.00
C ILE A 115 -18.92 -4.79 -7.32
N SER A 116 -17.88 -5.18 -8.06
CA SER A 116 -17.51 -4.51 -9.29
C SER A 116 -18.62 -4.56 -10.34
N ALA A 117 -19.30 -5.71 -10.49
CA ALA A 117 -20.42 -5.88 -11.38
C ALA A 117 -21.62 -5.00 -10.98
N PHE A 118 -21.96 -4.94 -9.69
CA PHE A 118 -23.03 -4.10 -9.18
C PHE A 118 -22.78 -2.61 -9.47
N PHE A 119 -21.58 -2.11 -9.15
CA PHE A 119 -21.21 -0.72 -9.38
C PHE A 119 -21.13 -0.40 -10.88
N LEU A 120 -20.55 -1.28 -11.69
CA LEU A 120 -20.44 -1.08 -13.13
C LEU A 120 -21.82 -1.08 -13.81
N GLN A 121 -22.72 -1.98 -13.42
CA GLN A 121 -24.08 -2.03 -13.96
C GLN A 121 -24.87 -0.76 -13.61
N THR A 122 -24.73 -0.27 -12.37
CA THR A 122 -25.36 0.98 -11.93
C THR A 122 -24.83 2.17 -12.73
N SER A 123 -23.51 2.28 -12.87
CA SER A 123 -22.83 3.30 -13.67
C SER A 123 -23.25 3.29 -15.15
N ILE A 124 -23.38 2.11 -15.77
CA ILE A 124 -23.88 1.96 -17.13
C ILE A 124 -25.33 2.46 -17.25
N GLN A 125 -26.21 2.11 -16.29
CA GLN A 125 -27.60 2.58 -16.31
C GLN A 125 -27.71 4.11 -16.20
N GLU A 126 -26.86 4.74 -15.41
CA GLU A 126 -26.79 6.19 -15.27
C GLU A 126 -26.25 6.87 -16.53
N ALA A 127 -25.19 6.31 -17.14
CA ALA A 127 -24.65 6.78 -18.41
C ALA A 127 -25.72 6.75 -19.52
N LEU A 128 -26.51 5.67 -19.58
CA LEU A 128 -27.60 5.53 -20.56
C LEU A 128 -28.73 6.55 -20.32
N LYS A 129 -29.06 6.86 -19.06
CA LYS A 129 -30.09 7.85 -18.71
C LYS A 129 -29.67 9.29 -18.99
N SER A 130 -28.40 9.61 -18.73
CA SER A 130 -27.83 10.95 -18.89
C SER A 130 -27.33 11.25 -20.31
N GLY A 131 -27.07 10.22 -21.12
CA GLY A 131 -26.41 10.35 -22.42
C GLY A 131 -24.91 10.66 -22.33
N ASP A 132 -24.34 10.65 -21.11
CA ASP A 132 -22.92 10.92 -20.88
C ASP A 132 -22.14 9.61 -20.74
N SER A 133 -21.36 9.28 -21.77
CA SER A 133 -20.50 8.09 -21.81
C SER A 133 -19.34 8.13 -20.82
N THR A 134 -19.03 9.27 -20.20
CA THR A 134 -17.96 9.37 -19.19
C THR A 134 -18.33 8.70 -17.86
N LEU A 135 -19.63 8.43 -17.63
CA LEU A 135 -20.14 7.75 -16.44
C LEU A 135 -19.99 6.22 -16.48
N ILE A 136 -19.43 5.63 -17.53
CA ILE A 136 -19.27 4.16 -17.67
C ILE A 136 -18.23 3.60 -16.69
N VAL A 137 -17.26 4.42 -16.27
CA VAL A 137 -16.34 4.06 -15.19
C VAL A 137 -17.00 4.48 -13.88
N PRO A 138 -17.07 3.59 -12.86
CA PRO A 138 -17.48 4.00 -11.53
C PRO A 138 -16.54 5.13 -11.06
N VAL A 139 -17.06 6.35 -11.05
CA VAL A 139 -16.42 7.51 -10.38
C VAL A 139 -16.40 7.29 -8.86
N LEU A 140 -17.19 6.30 -8.41
CA LEU A 140 -17.47 5.93 -7.04
C LEU A 140 -16.27 5.29 -6.37
N GLN A 141 -15.99 5.76 -5.17
CA GLN A 141 -14.97 5.29 -4.26
C GLN A 141 -15.60 4.32 -3.25
N PHE A 142 -15.37 3.02 -3.43
CA PHE A 142 -15.97 1.98 -2.59
C PHE A 142 -15.30 1.95 -1.20
N PRO A 143 -16.03 2.25 -0.11
CA PRO A 143 -15.50 2.13 1.24
C PRO A 143 -15.37 0.66 1.62
N CYS A 144 -14.26 0.33 2.24
CA CYS A 144 -13.94 -1.01 2.71
C CYS A 144 -13.23 -0.91 4.06
N LEU A 145 -13.50 -1.85 4.96
CA LEU A 145 -12.67 -2.03 6.14
C LEU A 145 -11.46 -2.90 5.79
N TYR A 146 -10.26 -2.45 6.16
CA TYR A 146 -9.03 -3.21 6.02
C TYR A 146 -8.26 -3.14 7.33
N LYS A 147 -8.10 -4.28 8.03
CA LYS A 147 -7.50 -4.36 9.36
C LYS A 147 -8.15 -3.36 10.35
N GLY A 148 -9.47 -3.25 10.29
CA GLY A 148 -10.25 -2.30 11.12
C GLY A 148 -10.13 -0.82 10.74
N GLN A 149 -9.44 -0.47 9.66
CA GLN A 149 -9.40 0.90 9.13
C GLN A 149 -10.35 1.02 7.92
N LEU A 150 -11.25 2.00 7.96
CA LEU A 150 -12.05 2.42 6.82
C LEU A 150 -11.16 3.08 5.75
N ILE A 151 -11.06 2.45 4.59
CA ILE A 151 -10.32 2.93 3.42
C ILE A 151 -11.24 3.03 2.22
N SER A 152 -10.83 3.82 1.23
CA SER A 152 -11.53 3.97 -0.03
C SER A 152 -10.79 3.24 -1.14
N LEU A 153 -11.48 2.34 -1.85
CA LEU A 153 -10.93 1.60 -2.96
C LEU A 153 -11.17 2.34 -4.28
N HIS A 154 -10.15 2.32 -5.14
CA HIS A 154 -10.24 2.87 -6.47
C HIS A 154 -10.61 1.78 -7.48
N PHE A 155 -11.36 2.15 -8.51
CA PHE A 155 -11.72 1.25 -9.60
C PHE A 155 -10.61 1.21 -10.66
N CYS A 156 -10.24 0.01 -11.12
CA CYS A 156 -9.36 -0.14 -12.28
C CYS A 156 -10.18 -0.29 -13.55
N ALA A 157 -10.14 0.71 -14.42
CA ALA A 157 -10.82 0.67 -15.72
C ALA A 157 -10.26 -0.41 -16.67
N SER A 158 -8.97 -0.75 -16.56
CA SER A 158 -8.36 -1.80 -17.42
C SER A 158 -8.85 -3.19 -17.03
N CYS A 159 -8.92 -3.48 -15.73
CA CYS A 159 -9.30 -4.79 -15.21
C CYS A 159 -10.80 -4.90 -14.87
N ASN A 160 -11.55 -3.80 -14.95
CA ASN A 160 -12.99 -3.70 -14.64
C ASN A 160 -13.37 -4.19 -13.24
N HIS A 161 -12.52 -3.91 -12.23
CA HIS A 161 -12.83 -4.23 -10.85
C HIS A 161 -12.24 -3.21 -9.87
N PHE A 162 -12.77 -3.18 -8.64
CA PHE A 162 -12.14 -2.42 -7.55
C PHE A 162 -10.79 -3.02 -7.19
N VAL A 163 -9.77 -2.18 -7.09
CA VAL A 163 -8.43 -2.64 -6.76
C VAL A 163 -8.39 -2.99 -5.28
N PRO A 164 -7.90 -4.19 -4.90
CA PRO A 164 -7.77 -4.57 -3.50
C PRO A 164 -6.96 -3.55 -2.69
N PRO A 165 -7.13 -3.51 -1.36
CA PRO A 165 -6.37 -2.63 -0.49
C PRO A 165 -4.87 -2.64 -0.81
N ARG A 166 -4.27 -1.44 -0.90
CA ARG A 166 -2.84 -1.22 -1.20
C ARG A 166 -2.38 -1.75 -2.58
N GLY A 167 -3.29 -2.22 -3.42
CA GLY A 167 -3.00 -2.70 -4.76
C GLY A 167 -2.99 -1.57 -5.79
N PHE A 168 -2.33 -1.81 -6.93
CA PHE A 168 -2.34 -0.91 -8.09
C PHE A 168 -2.28 -1.72 -9.40
N HIS A 169 -2.81 -1.15 -10.48
CA HIS A 169 -2.70 -1.73 -11.81
C HIS A 169 -1.31 -1.48 -12.41
N CYS A 170 -0.59 -2.55 -12.74
CA CYS A 170 0.68 -2.44 -13.46
C CYS A 170 0.43 -2.53 -14.97
N ARG A 171 0.68 -1.44 -15.69
CA ARG A 171 0.51 -1.39 -17.17
C ARG A 171 1.45 -2.33 -17.92
N TYR A 172 2.61 -2.68 -17.35
CA TYR A 172 3.57 -3.59 -17.99
C TYR A 172 3.16 -5.05 -17.90
N CYS A 173 2.56 -5.44 -16.77
CA CYS A 173 2.05 -6.79 -16.55
C CYS A 173 0.56 -6.94 -16.89
N ASP A 174 -0.11 -5.82 -17.20
CA ASP A 174 -1.54 -5.70 -17.49
C ASP A 174 -2.44 -6.39 -16.45
N VAL A 175 -2.12 -6.18 -15.17
CA VAL A 175 -2.83 -6.82 -14.05
C VAL A 175 -2.78 -5.94 -12.80
N CYS A 176 -3.85 -5.98 -12.00
CA CYS A 176 -3.86 -5.42 -10.66
C CYS A 176 -3.05 -6.29 -9.70
N VAL A 177 -2.05 -5.69 -9.07
CA VAL A 177 -1.15 -6.37 -8.13
C VAL A 177 -1.49 -5.94 -6.70
N ARG A 178 -1.70 -6.89 -5.80
CA ARG A 178 -1.95 -6.63 -4.37
C ARG A 178 -0.68 -6.18 -3.65
N GLU A 179 -0.82 -5.23 -2.73
CA GLU A 179 0.29 -4.55 -2.04
C GLU A 179 1.41 -4.24 -3.03
N PHE A 180 1.08 -3.47 -4.07
CA PHE A 180 1.99 -3.23 -5.18
C PHE A 180 3.17 -2.38 -4.71
N ASP A 181 4.38 -2.90 -4.97
CA ASP A 181 5.63 -2.24 -4.62
C ASP A 181 6.19 -1.53 -5.85
N HIS A 182 6.57 -2.31 -6.88
CA HIS A 182 7.01 -1.79 -8.16
C HIS A 182 6.99 -2.86 -9.26
N HIS A 183 7.05 -2.43 -10.52
CA HIS A 183 7.42 -3.31 -11.62
C HIS A 183 8.94 -3.35 -11.74
N CYS A 184 9.54 -4.54 -11.70
CA CYS A 184 10.98 -4.70 -11.73
C CYS A 184 11.43 -5.36 -13.04
N PRO A 185 12.09 -4.61 -13.95
CA PRO A 185 12.58 -5.16 -15.21
C PRO A 185 13.61 -6.29 -15.01
N TRP A 186 14.40 -6.23 -13.93
CA TRP A 186 15.47 -7.18 -13.64
C TRP A 186 14.98 -8.59 -13.33
N VAL A 187 13.79 -8.71 -12.72
CA VAL A 187 13.15 -10.01 -12.45
C VAL A 187 12.02 -10.30 -13.46
N GLY A 188 11.79 -9.39 -14.42
CA GLY A 188 10.75 -9.52 -15.44
C GLY A 188 9.33 -9.64 -14.88
N ASN A 189 9.07 -9.11 -13.68
CA ASN A 189 7.81 -9.28 -12.98
C ASN A 189 7.52 -8.12 -12.01
N CYS A 190 6.26 -7.97 -11.60
CA CYS A 190 5.90 -7.10 -10.50
C CYS A 190 6.39 -7.67 -9.16
N VAL A 191 6.83 -6.77 -8.29
CA VAL A 191 7.06 -7.03 -6.87
C VAL A 191 5.83 -6.52 -6.11
N GLY A 192 5.25 -7.38 -5.28
CA GLY A 192 4.11 -7.06 -4.42
C GLY A 192 3.89 -8.15 -3.38
N TYR A 193 2.67 -8.27 -2.86
CA TYR A 193 2.36 -9.07 -1.67
C TYR A 193 2.99 -10.49 -1.63
N ARG A 194 2.87 -11.26 -2.71
CA ARG A 194 3.29 -12.68 -2.75
C ARG A 194 4.80 -12.87 -2.89
N ASN A 195 5.54 -11.87 -3.38
CA ASN A 195 6.94 -12.02 -3.74
C ASN A 195 7.86 -10.91 -3.23
N HIS A 196 7.36 -9.93 -2.49
CA HIS A 196 8.18 -8.88 -1.87
C HIS A 196 9.29 -9.47 -1.00
N ARG A 197 8.96 -10.47 -0.17
CA ARG A 197 9.95 -11.21 0.63
C ARG A 197 11.07 -11.82 -0.22
N PHE A 198 10.71 -12.41 -1.37
CA PHE A 198 11.66 -13.11 -2.22
C PHE A 198 12.57 -12.11 -2.91
N PHE A 199 12.02 -10.94 -3.26
CA PHE A 199 12.80 -9.83 -3.76
C PHE A 199 13.81 -9.31 -2.72
N VAL A 200 13.40 -9.12 -1.46
CA VAL A 200 14.34 -8.71 -0.39
C VAL A 200 15.42 -9.76 -0.17
N TRP A 201 15.05 -11.04 -0.08
CA TRP A 201 16.01 -12.14 0.06
C TRP A 201 16.93 -12.30 -1.16
N PHE A 202 16.42 -12.06 -2.37
CA PHE A 202 17.21 -12.03 -3.60
C PHE A 202 18.31 -10.94 -3.53
N LEU A 203 17.98 -9.74 -3.05
CA LEU A 203 18.98 -8.67 -2.87
C LEU A 203 20.02 -9.04 -1.80
N LEU A 204 19.57 -9.55 -0.64
CA LEU A 204 20.47 -9.93 0.46
C LEU A 204 21.40 -11.07 0.07
N THR A 205 20.87 -12.11 -0.58
CA THR A 205 21.69 -13.23 -1.06
C THR A 205 22.60 -12.82 -2.22
N GLY A 206 22.17 -11.90 -3.08
CA GLY A 206 23.00 -11.30 -4.13
C GLY A 206 24.21 -10.54 -3.58
N VAL A 207 24.00 -9.70 -2.55
CA VAL A 207 25.10 -9.02 -1.85
C VAL A 207 26.05 -10.02 -1.19
N PHE A 208 25.49 -11.02 -0.49
CA PHE A 208 26.30 -12.07 0.13
C PHE A 208 27.15 -12.84 -0.89
N LEU A 209 26.54 -13.24 -2.02
CA LEU A 209 27.23 -13.96 -3.09
C LEU A 209 28.32 -13.10 -3.75
N ALA A 210 28.07 -11.80 -3.95
CA ALA A 210 29.07 -10.89 -4.48
C ALA A 210 30.27 -10.73 -3.53
N LEU A 211 30.03 -10.58 -2.22
CA LEU A 211 31.10 -10.52 -1.21
C LEU A 211 31.89 -11.83 -1.15
N PHE A 212 31.20 -12.97 -1.18
CA PHE A 212 31.84 -14.29 -1.23
C PHE A 212 32.67 -14.46 -2.51
N GLY A 213 32.17 -13.97 -3.64
CA GLY A 213 32.90 -13.92 -4.91
C GLY A 213 34.21 -13.13 -4.82
N ILE A 214 34.22 -11.98 -4.14
CA ILE A 214 35.44 -11.19 -3.89
C ILE A 214 36.45 -11.98 -3.06
N VAL A 215 36.01 -12.65 -2.00
CA VAL A 215 36.89 -13.48 -1.18
C VAL A 215 37.50 -14.60 -2.02
N PHE A 216 36.68 -15.31 -2.80
CA PHE A 216 37.15 -16.41 -3.66
C PHE A 216 38.17 -15.94 -4.69
N VAL A 217 37.89 -14.83 -5.38
CA VAL A 217 38.81 -14.21 -6.35
C VAL A 217 40.11 -13.78 -5.66
N SER A 218 40.04 -13.20 -4.47
CA SER A 218 41.22 -12.77 -3.71
C SER A 218 42.11 -13.94 -3.30
N VAL A 219 41.50 -15.04 -2.83
CA VAL A 219 42.22 -16.28 -2.49
C VAL A 219 42.87 -16.88 -3.73
N TYR A 220 42.15 -16.94 -4.85
CA TYR A 220 42.70 -17.42 -6.12
C TYR A 220 43.92 -16.61 -6.57
N PHE A 221 43.83 -15.27 -6.55
CA PHE A 221 44.95 -14.40 -6.92
C PHE A 221 46.16 -14.57 -5.99
N ALA A 222 45.91 -14.69 -4.68
CA ALA A 222 46.98 -14.95 -3.72
C ALA A 222 47.67 -16.28 -4.00
N SER A 223 46.90 -17.37 -4.16
CA SER A 223 47.45 -18.69 -4.49
C SER A 223 48.19 -18.70 -5.82
N TYR A 224 47.65 -18.07 -6.87
CA TYR A 224 48.31 -17.98 -8.17
C TYR A 224 49.66 -17.25 -8.06
N THR A 225 49.69 -16.13 -7.33
CA THR A 225 50.90 -15.33 -7.12
C THR A 225 51.96 -16.11 -6.35
N ILE A 226 51.58 -16.82 -5.29
CA ILE A 226 52.50 -17.67 -4.50
C ILE A 226 53.11 -18.76 -5.39
N ASN A 227 52.30 -19.50 -6.16
CA ASN A 227 52.80 -20.54 -7.06
C ASN A 227 53.75 -19.97 -8.14
N LEU A 228 53.47 -18.77 -8.65
CA LEU A 228 54.36 -18.12 -9.62
C LEU A 228 55.72 -17.76 -9.00
N LEU A 229 55.71 -17.25 -7.77
CA LEU A 229 56.94 -16.95 -7.03
C LEU A 229 57.75 -18.22 -6.73
N GLU A 230 57.10 -19.32 -6.35
CA GLU A 230 57.75 -20.60 -6.06
C GLU A 230 58.33 -21.27 -7.31
N SER A 231 57.65 -21.17 -8.46
CA SER A 231 58.10 -21.79 -9.72
C SER A 231 59.28 -21.06 -10.38
N GLY A 232 59.64 -19.86 -9.92
CA GLY A 232 60.75 -19.07 -10.47
C GLY A 232 60.53 -18.58 -11.91
N VAL A 233 59.30 -18.68 -12.43
CA VAL A 233 58.95 -18.24 -13.78
C VAL A 233 58.92 -16.71 -13.83
N SER A 234 59.51 -16.12 -14.87
CA SER A 234 59.47 -14.67 -15.06
C SER A 234 58.04 -14.17 -15.25
N PHE A 235 57.62 -13.23 -14.41
CA PHE A 235 56.32 -12.58 -14.55
C PHE A 235 56.26 -11.74 -15.83
N THR A 236 55.21 -11.92 -16.62
CA THR A 236 54.83 -10.96 -17.67
C THR A 236 53.37 -10.55 -17.48
N LEU A 237 53.08 -9.25 -17.65
CA LEU A 237 51.72 -8.75 -17.53
C LEU A 237 50.76 -9.47 -18.49
N LEU A 238 51.22 -9.76 -19.71
CA LEU A 238 50.40 -10.42 -20.73
C LEU A 238 50.03 -11.86 -20.34
N SER A 239 50.95 -12.63 -19.76
CA SER A 239 50.66 -13.99 -19.28
C SER A 239 49.69 -13.94 -18.09
N PHE A 240 49.92 -13.03 -17.14
CA PHE A 240 49.01 -12.84 -16.00
C PHE A 240 47.59 -12.53 -16.46
N LEU A 241 47.42 -11.55 -17.36
CA LEU A 241 46.10 -11.19 -17.88
C LEU A 241 45.46 -12.34 -18.65
N ARG A 242 46.22 -13.08 -19.46
CA ARG A 242 45.73 -14.24 -20.22
C ARG A 242 45.24 -15.37 -19.31
N GLU A 243 45.90 -15.62 -18.19
CA GLU A 243 45.51 -16.71 -17.29
C GLU A 243 44.39 -16.30 -16.32
N THR A 244 44.27 -15.00 -16.01
CA THR A 244 43.37 -14.51 -14.93
C THR A 244 42.19 -13.67 -15.40
N TRP A 245 42.05 -13.38 -16.70
CA TRP A 245 41.01 -12.47 -17.21
C TRP A 245 39.59 -12.82 -16.73
N GLY A 246 39.24 -14.11 -16.64
CA GLY A 246 37.92 -14.55 -16.15
C GLY A 246 37.67 -14.15 -14.70
N CYS A 247 38.68 -14.32 -13.84
CA CYS A 247 38.63 -13.90 -12.43
C CYS A 247 38.60 -12.38 -12.29
N ILE A 248 39.33 -11.65 -13.15
CA ILE A 248 39.28 -10.18 -13.19
C ILE A 248 37.86 -9.71 -13.54
N LEU A 249 37.27 -10.24 -14.63
CA LEU A 249 35.92 -9.87 -15.04
C LEU A 249 34.88 -10.20 -13.98
N TYR A 250 34.94 -11.40 -13.40
CA TYR A 250 34.03 -11.80 -12.32
C TYR A 250 34.21 -10.92 -11.08
N GLY A 251 35.44 -10.59 -10.67
CA GLY A 251 35.73 -9.67 -9.57
C GLY A 251 35.17 -8.28 -9.83
N CYS A 252 35.38 -7.71 -11.02
CA CYS A 252 34.81 -6.43 -11.42
C CYS A 252 33.27 -6.44 -11.37
N PHE A 253 32.65 -7.53 -11.84
CA PHE A 253 31.20 -7.71 -11.76
C PHE A 253 30.70 -7.73 -10.31
N CYS A 254 31.34 -8.50 -9.43
CA CYS A 254 31.01 -8.53 -8.00
C CYS A 254 31.14 -7.14 -7.34
N ILE A 255 32.25 -6.41 -7.59
CA ILE A 255 32.44 -5.05 -7.08
C ILE A 255 31.31 -4.13 -7.57
N GLY A 256 30.98 -4.20 -8.86
CA GLY A 256 29.92 -3.39 -9.46
C GLY A 256 28.53 -3.65 -8.87
N LEU A 257 28.27 -4.85 -8.37
CA LEU A 257 26.98 -5.21 -7.76
C LEU A 257 26.86 -4.84 -6.28
N ILE A 258 27.96 -4.86 -5.51
CA ILE A 258 27.90 -4.70 -4.05
C ILE A 258 27.18 -3.41 -3.65
N ALA A 259 27.66 -2.25 -4.12
CA ALA A 259 27.09 -0.95 -3.74
C ALA A 259 25.60 -0.78 -4.12
N PRO A 260 25.18 -0.97 -5.40
CA PRO A 260 23.78 -0.78 -5.77
C PRO A 260 22.85 -1.79 -5.10
N CYS A 261 23.22 -3.08 -5.03
CA CYS A 261 22.38 -4.10 -4.39
C CYS A 261 22.29 -3.87 -2.87
N THR A 262 23.37 -3.41 -2.22
CA THR A 262 23.34 -3.08 -0.78
C THR A 262 22.43 -1.89 -0.52
N ASN A 263 22.54 -0.81 -1.31
CA ASN A 263 21.69 0.35 -1.17
C ASN A 263 20.20 -0.01 -1.35
N LEU A 264 19.88 -0.81 -2.38
CA LEU A 264 18.53 -1.26 -2.63
C LEU A 264 18.03 -2.21 -1.52
N ALA A 265 18.87 -3.12 -1.02
CA ALA A 265 18.51 -3.99 0.10
C ALA A 265 18.19 -3.20 1.38
N LEU A 266 19.03 -2.21 1.72
CA LEU A 266 18.81 -1.35 2.88
C LEU A 266 17.54 -0.52 2.74
N TYR A 267 17.28 0.02 1.55
CA TYR A 267 16.04 0.72 1.25
C TYR A 267 14.81 -0.18 1.46
N HIS A 268 14.82 -1.40 0.91
CA HIS A 268 13.70 -2.32 1.08
C HIS A 268 13.53 -2.80 2.53
N LEU A 269 14.61 -3.00 3.28
CA LEU A 269 14.55 -3.29 4.71
C LEU A 269 13.96 -2.12 5.52
N ARG A 270 14.25 -0.89 5.11
CA ARG A 270 13.68 0.32 5.73
C ARG A 270 12.16 0.41 5.51
N ILE A 271 11.69 0.29 4.27
CA ILE A 271 10.23 0.35 4.03
C ILE A 271 9.51 -0.86 4.62
N ALA A 272 10.14 -2.04 4.62
CA ALA A 272 9.60 -3.24 5.27
C ALA A 272 9.48 -3.05 6.79
N SER A 273 10.41 -2.34 7.43
CA SER A 273 10.32 -2.03 8.86
C SER A 273 9.22 -1.02 9.19
N HIS A 274 8.66 -0.33 8.19
CA HIS A 274 7.51 0.57 8.34
C HIS A 274 6.21 -0.02 7.78
N ASN A 275 6.24 -1.27 7.30
CA ASN A 275 5.13 -1.92 6.58
C ASN A 275 4.60 -1.04 5.43
N GLN A 276 5.53 -0.49 4.64
CA GLN A 276 5.23 0.31 3.46
C GLN A 276 5.74 -0.36 2.20
N THR A 277 5.07 -0.06 1.09
CA THR A 277 5.59 -0.32 -0.25
C THR A 277 6.32 0.90 -0.80
N THR A 278 7.17 0.72 -1.82
CA THR A 278 7.83 1.83 -2.54
C THR A 278 6.81 2.82 -3.10
N HIS A 279 5.69 2.32 -3.63
CA HIS A 279 4.63 3.18 -4.14
C HIS A 279 4.03 4.07 -3.04
N GLU A 280 3.76 3.51 -1.85
CA GLU A 280 3.23 4.25 -0.71
C GLU A 280 4.23 5.30 -0.20
N GLU A 281 5.54 4.97 -0.17
CA GLU A 281 6.58 5.91 0.26
C GLU A 281 6.74 7.08 -0.71
N ILE A 282 6.77 6.82 -2.02
CA ILE A 282 6.91 7.87 -3.04
C ILE A 282 5.67 8.78 -3.09
N ALA A 283 4.49 8.24 -2.75
CA ALA A 283 3.27 9.03 -2.66
C ALA A 283 3.28 10.04 -1.50
N LEU A 284 4.17 9.88 -0.51
CA LEU A 284 4.29 10.84 0.59
C LEU A 284 4.99 12.14 0.11
N PRO A 285 4.45 13.32 0.46
CA PRO A 285 5.11 14.59 0.16
C PRO A 285 6.53 14.68 0.76
N PRO A 286 7.53 15.18 0.00
CA PRO A 286 8.94 15.11 0.38
C PRO A 286 9.36 16.01 1.57
N HIS A 287 8.51 16.96 1.97
CA HIS A 287 8.79 17.91 3.05
C HIS A 287 8.21 17.47 4.41
N LEU A 288 7.62 16.28 4.48
CA LEU A 288 7.01 15.79 5.71
C LEU A 288 8.06 15.37 6.72
N THR A 289 7.98 15.95 7.92
CA THR A 289 8.78 15.54 9.08
C THR A 289 7.88 14.84 10.07
N VAL A 290 8.27 13.63 10.49
CA VAL A 290 7.63 12.92 11.60
C VAL A 290 8.13 13.54 12.90
N LYS A 291 7.30 14.33 13.59
CA LYS A 291 7.67 14.92 14.90
C LYS A 291 6.90 14.29 16.04
N THR A 292 5.69 13.83 15.78
CA THR A 292 4.79 13.26 16.79
C THR A 292 4.40 11.82 16.46
N GLU A 293 3.84 11.12 17.45
CA GLU A 293 3.23 9.81 17.22
C GLU A 293 2.02 9.88 16.26
N THR A 294 1.29 10.99 16.29
CA THR A 294 0.18 11.25 15.37
C THR A 294 0.65 11.41 13.93
N ASP A 295 1.77 12.11 13.70
CA ASP A 295 2.42 12.20 12.39
C ASP A 295 2.85 10.81 11.90
N TYR A 296 3.41 9.99 12.80
CA TYR A 296 3.82 8.64 12.45
C TYR A 296 2.62 7.78 12.02
N LYS A 297 1.53 7.76 12.81
CA LYS A 297 0.32 7.00 12.46
C LYS A 297 -0.34 7.50 11.16
N LYS A 298 -0.24 8.79 10.87
CA LYS A 298 -0.75 9.38 9.62
C LYS A 298 0.06 8.94 8.39
N TYR A 299 1.39 8.95 8.47
CA TYR A 299 2.25 8.61 7.32
C TYR A 299 2.54 7.11 7.20
N TYR A 300 2.41 6.35 8.29
CA TYR A 300 2.66 4.91 8.38
C TYR A 300 1.44 4.16 8.95
N PRO A 301 0.25 4.24 8.31
CA PRO A 301 -1.00 3.75 8.88
C PRO A 301 -1.04 2.23 9.11
N PHE A 302 -0.21 1.46 8.40
CA PHE A 302 -0.14 0.00 8.50
C PHE A 302 0.98 -0.51 9.41
N SER A 303 1.78 0.39 10.00
CA SER A 303 2.89 0.01 10.86
C SER A 303 2.39 -0.50 12.22
N GLN A 304 2.85 -1.68 12.61
CA GLN A 304 2.58 -2.31 13.92
C GLN A 304 3.84 -2.36 14.80
N GLY A 305 4.84 -1.55 14.46
CA GLY A 305 6.18 -1.59 15.05
C GLY A 305 7.16 -2.40 14.22
N TRP A 306 8.41 -1.95 14.18
CA TRP A 306 9.41 -2.42 13.22
C TRP A 306 9.67 -3.93 13.24
N ARG A 307 9.57 -4.57 14.41
CA ARG A 307 9.77 -6.02 14.56
C ARG A 307 8.64 -6.81 13.92
N GLU A 308 7.39 -6.46 14.23
CA GLU A 308 6.22 -7.13 13.67
C GLU A 308 6.09 -6.87 12.17
N ASN A 309 6.44 -5.66 11.73
CA ASN A 309 6.47 -5.31 10.31
C ASN A 309 7.48 -6.17 9.54
N LEU A 310 8.73 -6.28 10.03
CA LEU A 310 9.73 -7.15 9.39
C LEU A 310 9.31 -8.62 9.41
N LYS A 311 8.72 -9.09 10.52
CA LYS A 311 8.16 -10.45 10.62
C LYS A 311 7.08 -10.69 9.57
N TYR A 312 6.15 -9.75 9.43
CA TYR A 312 5.07 -9.80 8.45
C TYR A 312 5.61 -9.83 7.02
N VAL A 313 6.50 -8.91 6.66
CA VAL A 313 7.00 -8.79 5.27
C VAL A 313 7.93 -9.94 4.90
N LEU A 314 8.86 -10.33 5.78
CA LEU A 314 9.92 -11.29 5.43
C LEU A 314 9.57 -12.74 5.74
N PHE A 315 8.65 -13.00 6.68
CA PHE A 315 8.45 -14.34 7.25
C PHE A 315 6.98 -14.79 7.39
N SER A 316 6.00 -14.00 6.96
CA SER A 316 4.58 -14.44 7.00
C SER A 316 4.34 -15.69 6.15
N PRO A 317 3.24 -16.44 6.31
CA PRO A 317 2.88 -17.49 5.34
C PRO A 317 2.68 -16.93 3.93
N ILE A 318 2.92 -17.74 2.90
CA ILE A 318 2.60 -17.36 1.51
C ILE A 318 1.14 -17.69 1.27
N MET A 319 0.32 -16.69 0.95
CA MET A 319 -1.07 -16.95 0.58
C MET A 319 -1.18 -17.70 -0.74
N PRO A 320 -2.22 -18.52 -0.98
CA PRO A 320 -2.49 -19.13 -2.28
C PRO A 320 -2.78 -18.07 -3.36
N SER A 321 -2.56 -18.43 -4.64
CA SER A 321 -2.88 -17.50 -5.74
C SER A 321 -4.38 -17.39 -5.87
N LEU A 322 -4.85 -16.24 -6.35
CA LEU A 322 -6.29 -16.04 -6.57
C LEU A 322 -6.83 -17.03 -7.59
N THR A 323 -6.03 -17.34 -8.62
CA THR A 323 -6.32 -18.41 -9.58
C THR A 323 -6.47 -19.77 -8.90
N ALA A 324 -5.69 -20.08 -7.86
CA ALA A 324 -5.83 -21.34 -7.14
C ALA A 324 -7.06 -21.37 -6.21
N LEU A 325 -7.56 -20.22 -5.78
CA LEU A 325 -8.78 -20.11 -4.97
C LEU A 325 -10.06 -20.15 -5.81
N GLN A 326 -10.00 -19.80 -7.10
CA GLN A 326 -11.13 -19.86 -8.03
C GLN A 326 -11.49 -21.29 -8.51
N TYR A 327 -10.66 -22.29 -8.20
CA TYR A 327 -10.85 -23.69 -8.62
C TYR A 327 -11.12 -24.66 -7.44
N VAL A 328 -11.53 -24.14 -6.28
CA VAL A 328 -11.96 -24.94 -5.11
C VAL A 328 -13.45 -24.68 -4.86
#